data_AF-A0A959HU04-F1
#
_entry.id   AF-A0A959HU04-F1
#
_cell.length_a   1.000
_cell.length_b   1.000
_cell.length_c   1.000
_cell.angle_alpha   90.00
_cell.angle_beta   90.00
_cell.angle_gamma   90.00
#
_symmetry.space_group_name_H-M   'P 1'
#
loop_
_entity.id
_entity.type
_entity.pdbx_description
1 polymer ?
#
loop_
_entity_poly.entity_id
_entity_poly.type
_entity_poly.pdbx_seq_one_letter_code
_entity_poly.pdbx_strand_id
1 'polypeptide(L)' 'KIQEELNRRMRKELQVYMDKYGADYILGYTEGANILLTNPKLNITKEVLNRLNEANKKK' A
#
# COMPACT_ATOMS: atom_id res chain seq x y z
N LYS A 1 11.38 -14.50 9.56
CA LYS A 1 10.55 -14.12 10.72
C LYS A 1 10.09 -12.66 10.68
N ILE A 2 10.95 -11.64 10.88
CA ILE A 2 10.51 -10.22 10.90
C ILE A 2 10.02 -9.75 9.51
N GLN A 3 10.75 -10.07 8.45
CA GLN A 3 10.38 -9.68 7.08
C GLN A 3 9.05 -10.29 6.63
N GLU A 4 8.80 -11.56 6.98
CA GLU A 4 7.56 -12.26 6.62
C GLU A 4 6.34 -11.65 7.33
N GLU A 5 6.49 -11.33 8.61
CA GLU A 5 5.44 -10.67 9.39
C GLU A 5 5.16 -9.27 8.85
N LEU A 6 6.20 -8.51 8.48
CA LEU A 6 6.03 -7.21 7.83
C LEU A 6 5.30 -7.34 6.49
N ASN A 7 5.73 -8.27 5.64
CA ASN A 7 5.08 -8.53 4.35
C ASN A 7 3.61 -8.93 4.51
N ARG A 8 3.29 -9.76 5.53
CA ARG A 8 1.92 -10.16 5.84
C ARG A 8 1.06 -8.96 6.24
N ARG A 9 1.59 -8.08 7.09
CA ARG A 9 0.89 -6.84 7.51
C ARG A 9 0.67 -5.90 6.33
N MET A 10 1.70 -5.69 5.50
CA MET A 10 1.57 -4.88 4.29
C MET A 10 0.47 -5.42 3.38
N ARG A 11 0.46 -6.73 3.07
CA ARG A 11 -0.59 -7.34 2.25
C ARG A 11 -1.99 -7.12 2.82
N LYS A 12 -2.15 -7.22 4.13
CA LYS A 12 -3.42 -6.95 4.80
C LYS A 12 -3.88 -5.50 4.62
N GLU A 13 -2.98 -4.53 4.79
CA GLU A 13 -3.33 -3.13 4.59
C GLU A 13 -3.62 -2.81 3.12
N LEU A 14 -2.88 -3.40 2.18
CA LEU A 14 -3.10 -3.24 0.74
C LEU A 14 -4.46 -3.81 0.29
N GLN A 15 -4.90 -4.94 0.85
CA GLN A 15 -6.21 -5.54 0.54
C GLN A 15 -7.37 -4.55 0.78
N VAL A 16 -7.29 -3.75 1.84
CA VAL A 16 -8.31 -2.72 2.14
C VAL A 16 -8.48 -1.75 0.99
N TYR A 17 -7.41 -1.41 0.28
CA TYR A 17 -7.46 -0.50 -0.87
C TYR A 17 -7.90 -1.21 -2.15
N MET A 18 -7.58 -2.49 -2.32
CA MET A 18 -8.16 -3.29 -3.42
C MET A 18 -9.69 -3.31 -3.31
N ASP A 19 -10.21 -3.62 -2.12
CA ASP A 19 -11.66 -3.69 -1.89
C ASP A 19 -12.32 -2.30 -2.01
N LYS A 20 -11.69 -1.25 -1.46
CA LYS A 20 -12.20 0.14 -1.50
C LYS A 20 -12.35 0.67 -2.93
N TYR A 21 -11.40 0.37 -3.80
CA TYR A 21 -11.38 0.87 -5.17
C TYR A 21 -11.92 -0.13 -6.20
N GLY A 22 -12.30 -1.34 -5.77
CA GLY A 22 -12.66 -2.42 -6.69
C GLY A 22 -11.53 -2.74 -7.67
N ALA A 23 -10.28 -2.67 -7.19
CA ALA A 23 -9.09 -2.79 -8.02
C ALA A 23 -8.60 -4.24 -8.09
N ASP A 24 -8.26 -4.71 -9.28
CA ASP A 24 -7.67 -6.04 -9.50
C ASP A 24 -6.18 -6.09 -9.13
N TYR A 25 -5.50 -4.94 -9.20
CA TYR A 25 -4.06 -4.83 -8.96
C TYR A 25 -3.68 -3.55 -8.23
N ILE A 26 -2.64 -3.65 -7.41
CA ILE A 26 -1.90 -2.49 -6.87
C ILE A 26 -0.50 -2.51 -7.46
N LEU A 27 -0.10 -1.41 -8.09
CA LEU A 27 1.20 -1.28 -8.74
C LEU A 27 2.17 -0.52 -7.85
N GLY A 28 3.28 -1.18 -7.49
CA GLY A 28 4.46 -0.48 -7.00
C GLY A 28 5.19 0.14 -8.19
N TYR A 29 5.39 1.45 -8.19
CA TYR A 29 6.07 2.14 -9.27
C TYR A 29 6.96 3.26 -8.76
N THR A 30 7.92 3.65 -9.60
CA THR A 30 8.76 4.84 -9.43
C THR A 30 8.40 5.83 -10.53
N GLU A 31 8.25 7.11 -10.19
CA GLU A 31 7.99 8.16 -11.18
C GLU A 31 9.11 8.20 -12.23
N GLY A 32 8.74 8.24 -13.52
CA GLY A 32 9.70 8.22 -14.63
C GLY A 32 10.16 6.83 -15.09
N ALA A 33 9.67 5.75 -14.46
CA ALA A 33 9.84 4.39 -14.98
C ALA A 33 8.79 4.06 -16.08
N ASN A 34 8.31 2.82 -16.13
CA ASN A 34 7.33 2.36 -17.12
C ASN A 34 5.93 2.98 -16.98
N ILE A 35 5.70 3.85 -15.99
CA ILE A 35 4.46 4.59 -15.81
C ILE A 35 4.73 6.07 -16.05
N LEU A 36 4.14 6.60 -17.12
CA LEU A 36 4.35 7.99 -17.56
C LEU A 36 3.48 8.99 -16.78
N LEU A 37 2.27 8.59 -16.39
CA LEU A 37 1.33 9.43 -15.67
C LEU A 37 0.46 8.58 -14.75
N THR A 38 0.21 9.07 -13.54
CA THR A 38 -0.73 8.48 -12.59
C THR A 38 -1.74 9.53 -12.14
N ASN A 39 -2.91 9.06 -11.68
CA ASN A 39 -3.83 9.91 -10.96
C ASN A 39 -3.33 10.03 -9.51
N PRO A 40 -2.92 11.22 -9.03
CA PRO A 40 -2.41 11.37 -7.66
C PRO A 40 -3.40 10.94 -6.58
N LYS A 41 -4.70 10.98 -6.87
CA LYS A 41 -5.76 10.52 -5.96
C LYS A 41 -5.75 9.00 -5.73
N LEU A 42 -5.10 8.24 -6.61
CA LEU A 42 -4.96 6.78 -6.51
C LEU A 42 -3.63 6.39 -5.85
N ASN A 43 -2.77 7.35 -5.48
CA ASN A 43 -1.54 7.05 -4.78
C ASN A 43 -1.82 6.78 -3.29
N ILE A 44 -1.93 5.49 -2.94
CA ILE A 44 -2.23 5.03 -1.58
C ILE A 44 -1.02 4.97 -0.65
N THR A 45 0.19 5.33 -1.12
CA THR A 45 1.46 5.07 -0.39
C THR A 45 1.45 5.68 1.01
N LYS A 46 1.09 6.97 1.13
CA LYS A 46 1.05 7.66 2.43
C LYS A 46 0.01 7.06 3.36
N GLU A 47 -1.18 6.72 2.85
CA GLU A 47 -2.25 6.16 3.67
C GLU A 47 -1.89 4.77 4.22
N VAL A 48 -1.26 3.92 3.39
CA VAL A 48 -0.75 2.60 3.81
C VAL A 48 0.32 2.75 4.90
N LEU A 49 1.28 3.65 4.71
CA LEU A 49 2.35 3.90 5.70
C LEU A 49 1.78 4.37 7.04
N ASN A 50 0.80 5.28 7.02
CA ASN A 50 0.15 5.76 8.25
C ASN A 50 -0.52 4.62 9.01
N ARG A 51 -1.28 3.77 8.32
CA ARG A 51 -1.97 2.62 8.93
C ARG A 51 -1.01 1.59 9.52
N LEU A 52 0.09 1.30 8.82
CA LEU A 52 1.14 0.42 9.33
C LEU A 52 1.80 0.97 10.60
N ASN A 53 2.07 2.28 10.62
CA ASN A 53 2.66 2.95 11.79
C ASN A 53 1.69 3.00 12.98
N GLU A 54 0.41 3.28 12.75
CA GLU A 54 -0.62 3.25 13.78
C GLU A 54 -0.82 1.86 14.38
N ALA A 55 -0.82 0.82 13.54
CA ALA A 55 -0.89 -0.57 14.00
C ALA A 55 0.32 -0.96 14.88
N ASN A 56 1.49 -0.36 14.65
CA ASN A 56 2.67 -0.56 15.48
C ASN A 56 2.64 0.25 16.79
N LYS A 57 2.02 1.44 16.81
CA LYS A 57 1.87 2.26 18.03
C LYS A 57 0.87 1.69 19.04
N LYS A 58 -0.05 0.82 18.59
CA LYS A 58 -1.05 0.14 19.44
C LYS A 58 -0.54 -1.17 20.06
N LYS A 59 0.73 -1.52 19.85
CA LYS A 59 1.43 -2.64 20.50
C LYS A 59 2.42 -2.09 21.52
#